data_AF-A0A550GNB3-F1
#
_entry.id   AF-A0A550GNB3-F1
#
_cell.length_a   1.000
_cell.length_b   1.000
_cell.length_c   1.000
_cell.angle_alpha   90.00
_cell.angle_beta   90.00
_cell.angle_gamma   90.00
#
_symmetry.space_group_name_H-M   'P 1'
#
loop_
_entity.id
_entity.type
_entity.pdbx_description
1 polymer ?
#
loop_
_entity_poly.entity_id
_entity_poly.type
_entity_poly.pdbx_seq_one_letter_code
_entity_poly.pdbx_strand_id
1 'polypeptide(L)'
;MEKQLLIWKFEIYGKVGWEHSIERGKKIKREEISVCILRVGGTNCDLETQRAFQELGAQAKILHVNELIKNKNLMDFQILVIPGGFSFGDYVRAGAILARLLSAKLDKEIRDFVEHNRAILGICNGFQVLVEYGLLPGVEGIP
;
A
#
# COMPACT_ATOMS: atom_id res chain seq x y z
N MET A 1 11.33 28.18 -15.50
CA MET A 1 12.22 28.91 -14.57
C MET A 1 11.31 29.87 -13.83
N GLU A 2 11.18 29.91 -12.52
CA GLU A 2 12.07 29.54 -11.42
C GLU A 2 11.51 28.41 -10.56
N LYS A 3 12.41 27.57 -10.04
CA LYS A 3 12.13 26.60 -8.99
C LYS A 3 12.16 27.37 -7.66
N GLN A 4 11.06 27.43 -6.93
CA GLN A 4 11.08 27.92 -5.56
C GLN A 4 11.27 26.73 -4.62
N LEU A 5 12.51 26.58 -4.14
CA LEU A 5 12.89 25.66 -3.07
C LEU A 5 12.01 25.92 -1.84
N LEU A 6 11.30 24.90 -1.36
CA LEU A 6 10.73 24.89 -0.02
C LEU A 6 11.76 24.30 0.94
N ILE A 7 12.45 25.22 1.61
CA ILE A 7 13.40 24.96 2.69
C ILE A 7 12.57 24.62 3.94
N TRP A 8 12.69 23.38 4.42
CA TRP A 8 12.10 22.95 5.69
C TRP A 8 12.93 23.53 6.84
N LYS A 9 12.48 24.63 7.43
CA LYS A 9 13.07 25.18 8.64
C LYS A 9 12.19 24.80 9.83
N PHE A 10 12.65 23.87 10.64
CA PHE A 10 12.05 23.54 11.94
C PHE A 10 12.38 24.67 12.91
N GLU A 11 11.38 25.45 13.31
CA GLU A 11 11.51 26.40 14.41
C GLU A 11 10.56 25.97 15.55
N ILE A 12 11.19 25.84 16.71
CA ILE A 12 10.69 25.22 17.92
C ILE A 12 9.92 26.30 18.70
N TYR A 13 8.78 25.91 19.31
CA TYR A 13 7.89 26.68 20.20
C TYR A 13 6.76 27.51 19.56
N GLY A 14 5.52 27.03 19.80
CA GLY A 14 4.43 27.87 20.30
C GLY A 14 3.57 28.63 19.29
N LYS A 15 2.60 27.92 18.67
CA LYS A 15 1.21 28.33 18.33
C LYS A 15 0.69 27.41 17.22
N VAL A 16 -0.07 26.38 17.59
CA VAL A 16 -0.81 25.54 16.63
C VAL A 16 -2.08 26.28 16.18
N GLY A 17 -1.91 27.15 15.18
CA GLY A 17 -2.99 27.56 14.29
C GLY A 17 -2.99 26.60 13.10
N TRP A 18 -4.08 25.84 12.94
CA TRP A 18 -4.23 24.88 11.84
C TRP A 18 -4.78 25.60 10.62
N GLU A 19 -3.92 26.13 9.76
CA GLU A 19 -4.32 26.55 8.41
C GLU A 19 -3.79 25.52 7.40
N HIS A 20 -4.56 24.45 7.19
CA HIS A 20 -4.35 23.55 6.06
C HIS A 20 -5.04 24.15 4.83
N SER A 21 -4.32 24.96 4.05
CA SER A 21 -4.67 25.22 2.66
C SER A 21 -4.37 23.96 1.84
N ILE A 22 -5.34 23.04 1.79
CA ILE A 22 -5.32 21.90 0.87
C ILE A 22 -5.51 22.45 -0.55
N GLU A 23 -4.43 22.57 -1.32
CA GLU A 23 -4.54 22.67 -2.77
C GLU A 23 -5.18 21.38 -3.28
N ARG A 24 -6.46 21.46 -3.69
CA ARG A 24 -7.20 20.32 -4.23
C ARG A 24 -6.54 19.91 -5.56
N GLY A 25 -5.71 18.88 -5.49
CA GLY A 25 -5.18 18.20 -6.67
C GLY A 25 -6.29 17.80 -7.65
N LYS A 26 -5.90 17.60 -8.91
CA LYS A 26 -6.75 17.20 -10.04
C LYS A 26 -7.77 16.13 -9.61
N LYS A 27 -9.08 16.39 -9.80
CA LYS A 27 -10.15 15.41 -9.50
C LYS A 27 -9.95 14.16 -10.36
N ILE A 28 -9.50 13.07 -9.76
CA ILE A 28 -9.43 11.75 -10.40
C ILE A 28 -10.84 11.16 -10.42
N LYS A 29 -11.26 10.62 -11.57
CA LYS A 29 -12.52 9.89 -11.70
C LYS A 29 -12.38 8.52 -11.03
N ARG A 30 -13.43 8.02 -10.37
CA ARG A 30 -13.33 6.76 -9.61
C ARG A 30 -13.00 5.57 -10.52
N GLU A 31 -13.46 5.64 -11.76
CA GLU A 31 -13.29 4.64 -12.82
C GLU A 31 -11.84 4.54 -13.34
N GLU A 32 -11.00 5.53 -13.03
CA GLU A 32 -9.58 5.58 -13.38
C GLU A 32 -8.69 5.00 -12.29
N ILE A 33 -9.22 4.68 -11.11
CA ILE A 33 -8.46 4.13 -9.99
C ILE A 33 -8.23 2.64 -10.23
N SER A 34 -6.98 2.24 -10.46
CA SER A 34 -6.56 0.84 -10.55
C SER A 34 -6.07 0.31 -9.20
N VAL A 35 -6.61 -0.84 -8.81
CA VAL A 35 -6.35 -1.50 -7.52
C VAL A 35 -5.80 -2.89 -7.77
N CYS A 36 -4.65 -3.20 -7.18
CA CYS A 36 -4.07 -4.54 -7.13
C CYS A 36 -4.44 -5.20 -5.80
N ILE A 37 -5.12 -6.34 -5.86
CA ILE A 37 -5.42 -7.17 -4.68
C ILE A 37 -4.51 -8.38 -4.74
N LEU A 38 -3.61 -8.46 -3.75
CA LEU A 38 -2.59 -9.50 -3.72
C LEU A 38 -3.19 -10.84 -3.27
N ARG A 39 -2.95 -11.89 -4.04
CA ARG A 39 -3.37 -13.26 -3.71
C ARG A 39 -2.16 -14.17 -3.49
N VAL A 40 -2.25 -15.00 -2.46
CA VAL A 40 -1.33 -16.11 -2.21
C VAL A 40 -2.10 -17.34 -1.73
N GLY A 41 -1.42 -18.48 -1.58
CA GLY A 41 -2.02 -19.63 -0.89
C GLY A 41 -2.50 -19.22 0.50
N GLY A 42 -3.77 -19.51 0.82
CA GLY A 42 -4.36 -19.24 2.14
C GLY A 42 -5.05 -17.87 2.31
N THR A 43 -4.91 -16.92 1.37
CA THR A 43 -5.83 -15.75 1.35
C THR A 43 -7.24 -16.22 1.01
N ASN A 44 -8.26 -15.64 1.65
CA ASN A 44 -9.65 -16.07 1.46
C ASN A 44 -10.65 -14.92 1.27
N CYS A 45 -10.22 -13.67 1.47
CA CYS A 45 -11.09 -12.49 1.33
C CYS A 45 -10.78 -11.66 0.07
N ASP A 46 -10.09 -12.23 -0.92
CA ASP A 46 -9.69 -11.52 -2.14
C ASP A 46 -10.89 -11.13 -3.02
N LEU A 47 -11.91 -11.98 -3.11
CA LEU A 47 -13.10 -11.75 -3.93
C LEU A 47 -14.02 -10.67 -3.35
N GLU A 48 -14.24 -10.69 -2.04
CA GLU A 48 -15.06 -9.70 -1.34
C GLU A 48 -14.39 -8.33 -1.38
N THR A 49 -13.06 -8.30 -1.20
CA THR A 49 -12.26 -7.09 -1.34
C THR A 49 -12.38 -6.52 -2.76
N GLN A 50 -12.28 -7.38 -3.78
CA GLN A 50 -12.43 -6.95 -5.18
C GLN A 50 -13.81 -6.35 -5.43
N ARG A 51 -14.86 -7.03 -4.98
CA ARG A 51 -16.23 -6.55 -5.11
C ARG A 51 -16.43 -5.20 -4.44
N ALA A 52 -15.91 -5.01 -3.22
CA ALA A 52 -16.04 -3.74 -2.50
C ALA A 52 -15.43 -2.56 -3.27
N PHE A 53 -14.26 -2.74 -3.90
CA PHE A 53 -13.67 -1.69 -4.74
C PHE A 53 -14.44 -1.46 -6.04
N GLN A 54 -14.96 -2.52 -6.67
CA GLN A 54 -15.76 -2.41 -7.88
C GLN A 54 -17.09 -1.69 -7.64
N GLU A 55 -17.75 -1.92 -6.50
CA GLU A 55 -18.97 -1.21 -6.10
C GLU A 55 -18.72 0.30 -5.88
N LEU A 56 -17.49 0.69 -5.55
CA LEU A 56 -17.05 2.09 -5.49
C LEU A 56 -16.65 2.68 -6.85
N GLY A 57 -16.69 1.87 -7.92
CA GLY A 57 -16.34 2.26 -9.28
C GLY A 57 -14.87 2.10 -9.63
N ALA A 58 -14.03 1.55 -8.75
CA ALA A 58 -12.61 1.34 -9.02
C ALA A 58 -12.34 0.06 -9.83
N GLN A 59 -11.26 0.05 -10.60
CA GLN A 59 -10.80 -1.11 -11.36
C GLN A 59 -9.93 -2.02 -10.48
N ALA A 60 -10.56 -2.97 -9.79
CA ALA A 60 -9.84 -3.93 -8.94
C ALA A 60 -9.49 -5.23 -9.66
N LYS A 61 -8.19 -5.58 -9.64
CA LYS A 61 -7.65 -6.83 -10.18
C LYS A 61 -7.01 -7.64 -9.08
N ILE A 62 -7.37 -8.92 -9.00
CA ILE A 62 -6.70 -9.89 -8.14
C ILE A 62 -5.48 -10.42 -8.89
N LEU A 63 -4.30 -10.31 -8.29
CA LEU A 63 -3.05 -10.80 -8.86
C LEU A 63 -2.35 -11.73 -7.88
N HIS A 64 -1.92 -12.89 -8.38
CA HIS A 64 -1.10 -13.79 -7.58
C HIS A 64 0.30 -13.21 -7.38
N VAL A 65 0.88 -13.34 -6.18
CA VAL A 65 2.20 -12.76 -5.85
C VAL A 65 3.29 -13.14 -6.87
N ASN A 66 3.26 -14.37 -7.39
CA ASN A 66 4.24 -14.83 -8.38
C ASN A 66 4.17 -14.06 -9.71
N GLU A 67 2.98 -13.60 -10.12
CA GLU A 67 2.84 -12.77 -11.32
C GLU A 67 3.44 -11.39 -11.09
N LEU A 68 3.21 -10.80 -9.91
CA LEU A 68 3.78 -9.52 -9.52
C LEU A 68 5.31 -9.59 -9.42
N ILE A 69 5.86 -10.66 -8.85
CA ILE A 69 7.31 -10.92 -8.78
C ILE A 69 7.92 -11.06 -10.19
N LYS A 70 7.22 -11.73 -11.11
CA LYS A 70 7.71 -11.95 -12.48
C LYS A 70 7.71 -10.67 -13.31
N ASN A 71 6.63 -9.91 -13.26
CA ASN A 71 6.41 -8.76 -14.14
C ASN A 71 6.91 -7.43 -13.55
N LYS A 72 7.08 -7.34 -12.22
CA LYS A 72 7.52 -6.13 -11.50
C LYS A 72 6.74 -4.87 -11.87
N ASN A 73 5.44 -5.04 -12.14
CA ASN A 73 4.57 -3.99 -12.66
C ASN A 73 3.62 -3.42 -11.60
N LEU A 74 4.06 -3.39 -10.34
CA LEU A 74 3.28 -2.81 -9.23
C LEU A 74 2.92 -1.34 -9.51
N MET A 75 3.78 -0.63 -10.25
CA MET A 75 3.57 0.77 -10.66
C MET A 75 2.48 0.99 -11.71
N ASP A 76 1.77 -0.05 -12.17
CA ASP A 76 0.55 0.10 -12.98
C ASP A 76 -0.70 0.39 -12.11
N PHE A 77 -0.58 0.23 -10.79
CA PHE A 77 -1.68 0.32 -9.83
C PHE A 77 -1.58 1.55 -8.92
N GLN A 78 -2.70 2.20 -8.58
CA GLN A 78 -2.66 3.29 -7.59
C GLN A 78 -2.84 2.80 -6.15
N ILE A 79 -3.41 1.61 -5.98
CA ILE A 79 -3.64 1.00 -4.66
C ILE A 79 -3.15 -0.43 -4.67
N LEU A 80 -2.36 -0.81 -3.66
CA LEU A 80 -2.02 -2.20 -3.35
C LEU A 80 -2.81 -2.63 -2.11
N VAL A 81 -3.52 -3.75 -2.22
CA VAL A 81 -4.32 -4.31 -1.13
C VAL A 81 -3.80 -5.69 -0.80
N ILE A 82 -3.48 -5.91 0.47
CA ILE A 82 -3.22 -7.24 1.03
C ILE A 82 -4.49 -7.66 1.77
N PRO A 83 -5.28 -8.59 1.21
CA PRO A 83 -6.57 -8.98 1.79
C PRO A 83 -6.39 -9.87 3.03
N GLY A 84 -7.52 -10.16 3.69
CA GLY A 84 -7.57 -11.09 4.81
C GLY A 84 -7.38 -12.57 4.43
N GLY A 85 -7.23 -13.40 5.46
CA GLY A 85 -7.11 -14.85 5.35
C GLY A 85 -6.04 -15.41 6.28
N PHE A 86 -5.36 -16.45 5.82
CA PHE A 86 -4.26 -17.12 6.51
C PHE A 86 -3.13 -17.31 5.50
N SER A 87 -2.44 -16.24 5.11
CA SER A 87 -1.40 -16.32 4.09
C SER A 87 -0.35 -17.37 4.45
N PHE A 88 -0.12 -18.32 3.54
CA PHE A 88 0.69 -19.53 3.77
C PHE A 88 0.27 -20.32 5.02
N GLY A 89 -1.03 -20.36 5.33
CA GLY A 89 -1.60 -21.05 6.48
C GLY A 89 -1.17 -20.49 7.84
N ASP A 90 -0.52 -19.31 7.87
CA ASP A 90 0.10 -18.73 9.07
C ASP A 90 1.05 -19.72 9.81
N TYR A 91 1.67 -20.65 9.08
CA TYR A 91 2.40 -21.81 9.64
C TYR A 91 3.50 -21.46 10.65
N VAL A 92 4.15 -20.31 10.50
CA VAL A 92 5.21 -19.85 11.43
C VAL A 92 4.65 -18.81 12.39
N ARG A 93 4.04 -17.77 11.84
CA ARG A 93 3.36 -16.68 12.52
C ARG A 93 2.50 -15.98 11.48
N ALA A 94 1.41 -15.35 11.94
CA ALA A 94 0.46 -14.70 11.05
C ALA A 94 1.13 -13.68 10.14
N GLY A 95 1.00 -13.85 8.83
CA GLY A 95 1.57 -12.94 7.81
C GLY A 95 3.10 -12.94 7.65
N ALA A 96 3.87 -13.59 8.53
CA ALA A 96 5.34 -13.48 8.54
C ALA A 96 6.00 -14.05 7.26
N ILE A 97 5.48 -15.16 6.73
CA ILE A 97 6.01 -15.77 5.50
C ILE A 97 5.78 -14.85 4.30
N LEU A 98 4.58 -14.27 4.19
CA LEU A 98 4.26 -13.35 3.11
C LEU A 98 5.07 -12.05 3.24
N ALA A 99 5.17 -11.48 4.44
CA ALA A 99 6.00 -10.30 4.69
C ALA A 99 7.46 -10.53 4.24
N ARG A 100 8.04 -11.68 4.61
CA ARG A 100 9.41 -12.02 4.21
C ARG A 100 9.54 -12.16 2.69
N LEU A 101 8.58 -12.82 2.03
CA LEU A 101 8.56 -12.94 0.57
C LEU A 101 8.53 -11.57 -0.10
N LEU A 102 7.65 -10.67 0.36
CA LEU A 102 7.55 -9.30 -0.16
C LEU A 102 8.87 -8.53 0.05
N SER A 103 9.43 -8.55 1.27
CA SER A 103 10.71 -7.88 1.55
C SER A 103 11.90 -8.43 0.74
N ALA A 104 11.84 -9.70 0.34
CA ALA A 104 12.94 -10.35 -0.37
C ALA A 104 12.83 -10.21 -1.89
N LYS A 105 11.62 -10.05 -2.43
CA LYS A 105 11.37 -10.10 -3.88
C LYS A 105 10.78 -8.83 -4.48
N LEU A 106 10.14 -7.99 -3.66
CA LEU A 106 9.39 -6.81 -4.10
C LEU A 106 9.70 -5.55 -3.27
N ASP A 107 10.75 -5.54 -2.44
CA ASP A 107 11.01 -4.43 -1.52
C ASP A 107 11.22 -3.10 -2.23
N LYS A 108 12.00 -3.11 -3.31
CA LYS A 108 12.20 -1.92 -4.12
C LYS A 108 10.88 -1.41 -4.69
N GLU A 109 10.10 -2.30 -5.30
CA GLU A 109 8.82 -1.94 -5.92
C GLU A 109 7.81 -1.39 -4.90
N ILE A 110 7.77 -1.95 -3.69
CA ILE A 110 6.88 -1.50 -2.61
C ILE A 110 7.34 -0.14 -2.06
N ARG A 111 8.64 0.08 -1.87
CA ARG A 111 9.18 1.39 -1.45
C ARG A 111 8.91 2.46 -2.49
N ASP A 112 9.23 2.18 -3.76
CA ASP A 112 8.93 3.07 -4.88
C ASP A 112 7.42 3.42 -4.90
N PHE A 113 6.54 2.45 -4.62
CA PHE A 113 5.10 2.66 -4.54
C PHE A 113 4.72 3.70 -3.48
N VAL A 114 5.27 3.58 -2.26
CA VAL A 114 5.01 4.52 -1.17
C VAL A 114 5.61 5.90 -1.47
N GLU A 115 6.84 5.96 -1.99
CA GLU A 115 7.50 7.21 -2.37
C GLU A 115 6.71 8.02 -3.41
N HIS A 116 5.98 7.32 -4.30
CA HIS A 116 5.10 7.93 -5.28
C HIS A 116 3.68 8.25 -4.73
N ASN A 117 3.52 8.31 -3.41
CA ASN A 117 2.26 8.62 -2.71
C ASN A 117 1.09 7.70 -3.10
N ARG A 118 1.39 6.42 -3.37
CA ARG A 118 0.36 5.41 -3.67
C ARG A 118 -0.05 4.65 -2.42
N ALA A 119 -1.31 4.23 -2.38
CA ALA A 119 -1.91 3.73 -1.13
C ALA A 119 -1.71 2.22 -0.95
N ILE A 120 -1.27 1.81 0.24
CA ILE A 120 -1.20 0.39 0.62
C ILE A 120 -2.22 0.13 1.72
N LEU A 121 -3.07 -0.87 1.53
CA LEU A 121 -4.11 -1.27 2.47
C LEU A 121 -3.89 -2.72 2.91
N GLY A 122 -3.70 -2.94 4.21
CA GLY A 122 -3.68 -4.28 4.81
C GLY A 122 -4.96 -4.54 5.61
N ILE A 123 -5.66 -5.63 5.30
CA ILE A 123 -6.92 -6.01 5.99
C ILE A 123 -6.71 -7.31 6.78
N CYS A 124 -6.94 -7.31 8.09
CA CYS A 124 -6.77 -8.48 8.96
C CYS A 124 -5.37 -9.10 8.82
N ASN A 125 -5.23 -10.28 8.19
CA ASN A 125 -3.94 -10.90 7.87
C ASN A 125 -3.03 -9.96 7.05
N GLY A 126 -3.61 -9.17 6.15
CA GLY A 126 -2.84 -8.17 5.43
C GLY A 126 -2.24 -7.08 6.31
N PHE A 127 -2.91 -6.66 7.39
CA PHE A 127 -2.32 -5.71 8.34
C PHE A 127 -1.15 -6.36 9.10
N GLN A 128 -1.30 -7.62 9.51
CA GLN A 128 -0.24 -8.40 10.16
C GLN A 128 0.98 -8.51 9.24
N VAL A 129 0.77 -8.75 7.93
CA VAL A 129 1.84 -8.74 6.93
C VAL A 129 2.57 -7.39 6.90
N LEU A 130 1.85 -6.26 6.94
CA LEU A 130 2.47 -4.93 6.93
C LEU A 130 3.30 -4.65 8.21
N VAL A 131 2.82 -5.12 9.37
CA VAL A 131 3.58 -5.07 10.63
C VAL A 131 4.86 -5.88 10.52
N GLU A 132 4.76 -7.15 10.11
CA GLU A 132 5.90 -8.06 9.95
C GLU A 132 6.90 -7.59 8.90
N TYR A 133 6.42 -6.88 7.87
CA TYR A 133 7.25 -6.25 6.86
C TYR A 133 8.05 -5.06 7.42
N GLY A 134 7.50 -4.36 8.43
CA GLY A 134 8.04 -3.08 8.89
C GLY A 134 7.63 -1.91 8.00
N LEU A 135 6.45 -1.96 7.38
CA LEU A 135 5.94 -0.90 6.49
C LEU A 135 5.08 0.16 7.21
N LEU A 136 4.77 -0.03 8.49
CA LEU A 136 3.91 0.90 9.23
C LEU A 136 4.73 1.98 9.95
N PRO A 137 4.31 3.26 9.87
CA PRO A 137 5.01 4.37 10.53
C PRO A 137 4.96 4.25 12.07
N GLY A 138 6.03 4.68 12.74
CA GLY A 138 6.05 4.90 14.20
C GLY A 138 6.52 3.75 15.09
N VAL A 139 6.97 2.63 14.52
CA VAL A 139 7.62 1.50 15.24
C VAL A 139 9.06 1.22 14.74
N GLU A 140 9.65 2.19 14.04
CA GLU A 140 10.88 2.15 13.21
C GLU A 140 10.70 1.51 11.81
N GLY A 141 9.53 1.70 11.19
CA GLY A 141 9.19 1.27 9.83
C GLY A 141 8.64 2.39 8.94
N ILE A 142 9.12 2.44 7.69
CA ILE A 142 9.33 3.57 6.76
C ILE A 142 10.05 4.79 7.39
N PRO A 143 11.29 5.11 6.94
CA PRO A 143 11.97 6.38 7.23
C PRO A 143 11.20 7.61 6.74
#